data_AF-A0A968H0P7-F1
#
_entry.id   AF-A0A968H0P7-F1
#
_cell.length_a   1.000
_cell.length_b   1.000
_cell.length_c   1.000
_cell.angle_alpha   90.00
_cell.angle_beta   90.00
_cell.angle_gamma   90.00
#
_symmetry.space_group_name_H-M   'P 1'
#
loop_
_entity.id
_entity.type
_entity.pdbx_description
1 polymer ?
#
loop_
_entity_poly.entity_id
_entity_poly.type
_entity_poly.pdbx_seq_one_letter_code
_entity_poly.pdbx_strand_id
1 'polypeptide(L)'
;MKNLNIFSKTVLLFTIIFFTVWLGGYIARQIAVYQLFEPVELNLRTFYYTNNLSSAISLLVPLIISNLITYACFLLLFLTFIVISKLNLRRNGWLFIITLIIIITAPFEIYLSLIDYKIIRLGLANINEVSPIIELIKERITKLSSFSLIEIFSYISIIILVLFKPLQKSNEN
;
A
#
# COMPACT_ATOMS: atom_id res chain seq x y z
N MET A 1 5.31 -1.64 29.74
CA MET A 1 5.30 -2.49 28.52
C MET A 1 6.19 -3.69 28.81
N LYS A 2 5.79 -4.92 28.41
CA LYS A 2 6.72 -6.06 28.47
C LYS A 2 7.96 -5.69 27.65
N ASN A 3 9.15 -5.86 28.21
CA ASN A 3 10.38 -5.52 27.49
C ASN A 3 10.46 -6.41 26.24
N LEU A 4 10.25 -5.80 25.07
CA LEU A 4 10.42 -6.48 23.78
C LEU A 4 11.89 -6.88 23.64
N ASN A 5 12.12 -8.11 23.19
CA ASN A 5 13.47 -8.56 22.85
C ASN A 5 14.03 -7.71 21.69
N ILE A 6 15.35 -7.60 21.60
CA ILE A 6 16.05 -6.82 20.56
C ILE A 6 15.62 -7.26 19.16
N PHE A 7 15.42 -8.55 18.95
CA PHE A 7 14.92 -9.09 17.68
C PHE A 7 13.52 -8.54 17.32
N SER A 8 12.58 -8.54 18.28
CA SER A 8 11.25 -7.97 18.05
C SER A 8 11.29 -6.48 17.77
N LYS A 9 12.22 -5.74 18.39
CA LYS A 9 12.42 -4.31 18.12
C LYS A 9 12.98 -4.07 16.72
N THR A 10 13.93 -4.90 16.27
CA THR A 10 14.48 -4.83 14.92
C THR A 10 13.41 -5.13 13.87
N VAL A 11 12.61 -6.18 14.06
CA VAL A 11 11.49 -6.48 13.17
C VAL A 11 10.51 -5.31 13.12
N LEU A 12 10.13 -4.76 14.28
CA LEU A 12 9.24 -3.60 14.36
C LEU A 12 9.80 -2.38 13.60
N LEU A 13 11.10 -2.10 13.74
CA LEU A 13 11.75 -1.01 13.02
C LEU A 13 11.59 -1.18 11.50
N PHE A 14 11.91 -2.37 10.98
CA PHE A 14 11.73 -2.64 9.56
C PHE A 14 10.25 -2.59 9.14
N THR A 15 9.33 -3.10 9.96
CA THR A 15 7.88 -2.95 9.70
C THR A 15 7.50 -1.49 9.51
N ILE A 16 7.97 -0.58 10.36
CA ILE A 16 7.67 0.86 10.28
C ILE A 16 8.30 1.49 9.02
N ILE A 17 9.52 1.12 8.68
CA ILE A 17 10.19 1.61 7.46
C ILE A 17 9.40 1.20 6.22
N PHE A 18 9.10 -0.10 6.07
CA PHE A 18 8.36 -0.59 4.92
C PHE A 18 6.93 -0.06 4.86
N PHE A 19 6.26 0.06 6.01
CA PHE A 19 4.95 0.73 6.12
C PHE A 19 5.00 2.15 5.56
N THR A 20 5.99 2.94 5.98
CA THR A 20 6.10 4.35 5.61
C THR A 20 6.40 4.50 4.12
N VAL A 21 7.35 3.71 3.60
CA VAL A 21 7.70 3.72 2.17
C VAL A 21 6.53 3.25 1.32
N TRP A 22 5.83 2.18 1.72
CA TRP A 22 4.66 1.69 1.01
C TRP A 22 3.53 2.73 0.98
N LEU A 23 3.16 3.30 2.13
CA LEU A 23 2.05 4.26 2.22
C LEU A 23 2.34 5.54 1.42
N GLY A 24 3.56 6.07 1.54
CA GLY A 24 4.00 7.22 0.75
C GLY A 24 4.01 6.92 -0.75
N GLY A 25 4.54 5.76 -1.14
CA GLY A 25 4.51 5.29 -2.53
C GLY A 25 3.09 5.05 -3.04
N TYR A 26 2.16 4.63 -2.17
CA TYR A 26 0.78 4.35 -2.53
C TYR A 26 0.09 5.65 -2.93
N ILE A 27 0.23 6.68 -2.09
CA ILE A 27 -0.32 8.02 -2.36
C ILE A 27 0.33 8.61 -3.61
N ALA A 28 1.66 8.56 -3.72
CA ALA A 28 2.40 9.08 -4.88
C ALA A 28 1.95 8.41 -6.19
N ARG A 29 1.77 7.08 -6.17
CA ARG A 29 1.25 6.32 -7.31
C ARG A 29 -0.15 6.75 -7.69
N GLN A 30 -1.06 6.90 -6.73
CA GLN A 30 -2.42 7.34 -7.03
C GLN A 30 -2.39 8.70 -7.74
N ILE A 31 -1.65 9.67 -7.19
CA ILE A 31 -1.48 11.00 -7.80
C ILE A 31 -0.93 10.89 -9.23
N ALA A 32 0.16 10.14 -9.43
CA ALA A 32 0.81 10.01 -10.73
C ALA A 32 -0.09 9.32 -11.78
N VAL A 33 -0.85 8.30 -11.37
CA VAL A 33 -1.78 7.58 -12.23
C VAL A 33 -2.97 8.47 -12.62
N TYR A 34 -3.55 9.21 -11.68
CA TYR A 34 -4.67 10.12 -11.98
C TYR A 34 -4.26 11.26 -12.91
N GLN A 35 -2.99 11.66 -12.93
CA GLN A 35 -2.50 12.67 -13.87
C GLN A 35 -2.55 12.22 -15.34
N LEU A 36 -2.54 10.91 -15.62
CA LEU A 36 -2.63 10.38 -16.99
C LEU A 36 -3.99 10.63 -17.63
N PHE A 37 -5.04 10.76 -16.82
CA PHE A 37 -6.42 10.73 -17.28
C PHE A 37 -7.15 12.05 -17.05
N GLU A 38 -8.16 12.28 -17.88
CA GLU A 38 -9.16 13.30 -17.64
C GLU A 38 -10.14 12.85 -16.52
N PRO A 39 -10.63 13.78 -15.68
CA PRO A 39 -11.33 13.43 -14.43
C PRO A 39 -12.66 12.69 -14.60
N VAL A 40 -13.35 12.91 -15.73
CA VAL A 40 -14.76 12.48 -15.90
C VAL A 40 -14.87 11.10 -16.55
N GLU A 41 -14.19 10.88 -17.67
CA GLU A 41 -14.36 9.66 -18.49
C GLU A 41 -13.16 8.69 -18.42
N LEU A 42 -12.15 9.00 -17.60
CA LEU A 42 -10.86 8.28 -17.59
C LEU A 42 -10.26 8.11 -19.01
N ASN A 43 -10.52 9.09 -19.88
CA ASN A 43 -9.83 9.19 -21.17
C ASN A 43 -8.41 9.69 -20.93
N LEU A 44 -7.45 9.25 -21.76
CA LEU A 44 -6.10 9.77 -21.66
C LEU A 44 -6.11 11.27 -21.96
N ARG A 45 -5.26 12.04 -21.27
CA ARG A 45 -5.10 13.46 -21.61
C ARG A 45 -4.53 13.61 -23.03
N THR A 46 -4.95 14.66 -23.72
CA THR A 46 -4.51 14.97 -25.11
C THR A 46 -2.99 15.00 -25.28
N PHE A 47 -2.26 15.46 -24.25
CA PHE A 47 -0.80 15.48 -24.19
C PHE A 47 -0.12 14.12 -24.44
N TYR A 48 -0.79 13.02 -24.10
CA TYR A 48 -0.20 11.68 -24.22
C TYR A 48 -0.41 11.03 -25.60
N TYR A 49 -1.28 11.59 -26.45
CA TYR A 49 -1.51 11.04 -27.80
C TYR A 49 -0.35 11.28 -28.77
N THR A 50 0.55 12.22 -28.48
CA THR A 50 1.61 12.69 -29.40
C THR A 50 3.02 12.20 -29.04
N ASN A 51 3.17 10.95 -28.57
CA ASN A 51 4.42 10.22 -28.26
C ASN A 51 4.92 10.21 -26.79
N ASN A 52 4.29 10.89 -25.85
CA ASN A 52 4.79 10.95 -24.46
C ASN A 52 4.32 9.81 -23.54
N LEU A 53 3.41 8.96 -24.00
CA LEU A 53 2.76 7.96 -23.16
C LEU A 53 3.71 6.82 -22.73
N SER A 54 4.59 6.37 -23.63
CA SER A 54 5.57 5.33 -23.31
C SER A 54 6.56 5.80 -22.22
N SER A 55 7.03 7.05 -22.31
CA SER A 55 7.89 7.66 -21.29
C SER A 55 7.17 7.85 -19.94
N ALA A 56 5.87 8.20 -19.97
CA ALA A 56 5.10 8.30 -18.73
C ALA A 56 4.95 6.93 -18.05
N ILE A 57 4.73 5.88 -18.83
CA ILE A 57 4.61 4.51 -18.30
C ILE A 57 5.94 3.98 -17.79
N SER A 58 7.05 4.26 -18.48
CA SER A 58 8.38 3.84 -18.01
C SER A 58 8.76 4.47 -16.67
N LEU A 59 8.21 5.64 -16.34
CA LEU A 59 8.33 6.25 -15.01
C LEU A 59 7.38 5.63 -13.97
N LEU A 60 6.20 5.18 -14.39
CA LEU A 60 5.21 4.56 -13.50
C LEU A 60 5.57 3.13 -13.10
N VAL A 61 6.18 2.35 -13.99
CA VAL A 61 6.49 0.93 -13.73
C VAL A 61 7.40 0.77 -12.49
N PRO A 62 8.53 1.48 -12.34
CA PRO A 62 9.35 1.42 -11.13
C PRO A 62 8.58 1.81 -9.86
N LEU A 63 7.68 2.79 -9.95
CA LEU A 63 6.85 3.20 -8.83
C LEU A 63 5.89 2.07 -8.41
N ILE A 64 5.25 1.40 -9.36
CA ILE A 64 4.37 0.24 -9.12
C ILE A 64 5.17 -0.93 -8.54
N ILE A 65 6.37 -1.23 -9.07
CA ILE A 65 7.26 -2.28 -8.56
C ILE A 65 7.62 -2.00 -7.10
N SER A 66 8.09 -0.78 -6.81
CA SER A 66 8.51 -0.40 -5.47
C SER A 66 7.35 -0.52 -4.47
N ASN A 67 6.13 -0.12 -4.87
CA ASN A 67 4.94 -0.24 -4.03
C ASN A 67 4.56 -1.70 -3.75
N LEU A 68 4.56 -2.57 -4.78
CA LEU A 68 4.24 -3.99 -4.62
C LEU A 68 5.22 -4.70 -3.68
N ILE A 69 6.53 -4.46 -3.85
CA ILE A 69 7.56 -5.07 -3.00
C ILE A 69 7.45 -4.57 -1.57
N THR A 70 7.32 -3.26 -1.39
CA THR A 70 7.26 -2.66 -0.04
C THR A 70 6.00 -3.07 0.71
N TYR A 71 4.86 -3.24 0.02
CA TYR A 71 3.65 -3.81 0.61
C TYR A 71 3.86 -5.23 1.14
N ALA A 72 4.41 -6.11 0.29
CA ALA A 72 4.66 -7.50 0.65
C ALA A 72 5.63 -7.61 1.84
N CYS A 73 6.71 -6.82 1.83
CA CYS A 73 7.66 -6.74 2.95
C CYS A 73 6.99 -6.22 4.22
N PHE A 74 6.18 -5.15 4.14
CA PHE A 74 5.43 -4.62 5.27
C PHE A 74 4.51 -5.67 5.88
N LEU A 75 3.70 -6.35 5.06
CA LEU A 75 2.72 -7.32 5.52
C LEU A 75 3.39 -8.51 6.21
N LEU A 76 4.44 -9.07 5.58
CA LEU A 76 5.21 -10.17 6.17
C LEU A 76 5.85 -9.77 7.50
N LEU A 77 6.55 -8.63 7.54
CA LEU A 77 7.21 -8.15 8.75
C LEU A 77 6.21 -7.83 9.87
N PHE A 78 5.05 -7.26 9.54
CA PHE A 78 3.99 -7.02 10.50
C PHE A 78 3.45 -8.32 11.12
N LEU A 79 3.14 -9.32 10.30
CA LEU A 79 2.69 -10.62 10.79
C LEU A 79 3.76 -11.30 11.65
N THR A 80 5.02 -11.27 11.20
CA THR A 80 6.18 -11.77 11.96
C THR A 80 6.32 -11.06 13.30
N PHE A 81 6.14 -9.73 13.34
CA PHE A 81 6.17 -8.95 14.58
C PHE A 81 5.07 -9.38 15.57
N ILE A 82 3.82 -9.56 15.10
CA ILE A 82 2.70 -9.99 15.95
C ILE A 82 3.00 -11.36 16.58
N VAL A 83 3.51 -12.31 15.81
CA VAL A 83 3.82 -13.67 16.28
C VAL A 83 4.97 -13.67 17.30
N ILE A 84 6.07 -12.97 17.02
CA ILE A 84 7.28 -13.01 17.87
C ILE A 84 7.11 -12.18 19.14
N SER A 85 6.46 -11.02 19.05
CA SER A 85 6.33 -10.09 20.19
C SER A 85 5.52 -10.69 21.35
N LYS A 86 4.67 -11.70 21.06
CA LYS A 86 3.75 -12.34 22.02
C LYS A 86 2.95 -11.31 22.83
N LEU A 87 2.67 -10.16 22.22
CA LEU A 87 1.89 -9.10 22.85
C LEU A 87 0.43 -9.57 22.91
N ASN A 88 -0.17 -9.45 24.08
CA ASN A 88 -1.58 -9.74 24.22
C ASN A 88 -2.38 -8.63 23.52
N LEU A 89 -2.94 -8.94 22.34
CA LEU A 89 -3.75 -8.00 21.54
C LEU A 89 -4.95 -7.46 22.35
N ARG A 90 -5.57 -8.30 23.20
CA ARG A 90 -6.70 -7.90 24.05
C ARG A 90 -6.33 -6.84 25.08
N ARG A 91 -5.06 -6.78 25.48
CA ARG A 91 -4.55 -5.76 26.43
C ARG A 91 -4.06 -4.50 25.72
N ASN A 92 -3.70 -4.61 24.45
CA ASN A 92 -3.23 -3.51 23.60
C ASN A 92 -4.30 -3.21 22.55
N GLY A 93 -5.40 -2.57 22.95
CA GLY A 93 -6.55 -2.33 22.07
C GLY A 93 -6.18 -1.61 20.77
N TRP A 94 -5.26 -0.63 20.82
CA TRP A 94 -4.71 0.02 19.63
C TRP A 94 -4.05 -0.97 18.66
N LEU A 95 -3.23 -1.90 19.15
CA LEU A 95 -2.54 -2.88 18.31
C LEU A 95 -3.53 -3.86 17.70
N PHE A 96 -4.56 -4.25 18.46
CA PHE A 96 -5.65 -5.08 17.96
C PHE A 96 -6.40 -4.40 16.81
N ILE A 97 -6.73 -3.12 16.94
CA ILE A 97 -7.38 -2.35 15.88
C ILE A 97 -6.48 -2.25 14.64
N ILE A 98 -5.18 -1.98 14.82
CA ILE A 98 -4.22 -1.97 13.71
C ILE A 98 -4.20 -3.33 12.98
N THR A 99 -4.15 -4.43 13.73
CA THR A 99 -4.20 -5.79 13.16
C THR A 99 -5.49 -6.03 12.40
N LEU A 100 -6.65 -5.58 12.91
CA LEU A 100 -7.93 -5.71 12.21
C LEU A 100 -7.94 -4.91 10.91
N ILE A 101 -7.49 -3.66 10.93
CA ILE A 101 -7.39 -2.82 9.72
C ILE A 101 -6.60 -3.56 8.65
N ILE A 102 -5.38 -4.00 8.98
CA ILE A 102 -4.49 -4.67 8.02
C ILE A 102 -5.10 -5.98 7.50
N ILE A 103 -5.68 -6.81 8.36
CA ILE A 103 -6.26 -8.11 7.93
C ILE A 103 -7.48 -7.90 7.02
N ILE A 104 -8.32 -6.90 7.32
CA ILE A 104 -9.52 -6.61 6.54
C ILE A 104 -9.15 -6.00 5.18
N THR A 105 -8.17 -5.10 5.13
CA THR A 105 -7.74 -4.46 3.87
C THR A 105 -6.85 -5.36 3.02
N ALA A 106 -6.08 -6.26 3.64
CA ALA A 106 -5.13 -7.12 2.94
C ALA A 106 -5.67 -7.88 1.72
N PRO A 107 -6.82 -8.59 1.75
CA PRO A 107 -7.32 -9.31 0.58
C PRO A 107 -7.60 -8.39 -0.60
N PHE A 108 -8.07 -7.17 -0.36
CA PHE A 108 -8.35 -6.20 -1.40
C PHE A 108 -7.06 -5.65 -2.01
N GLU A 109 -6.07 -5.29 -1.18
CA GLU A 109 -4.78 -4.80 -1.69
C GLU A 109 -3.98 -5.91 -2.37
N ILE A 110 -4.08 -7.16 -1.92
CA ILE A 110 -3.52 -8.33 -2.63
C ILE A 110 -4.18 -8.47 -4.00
N TYR A 111 -5.51 -8.36 -4.09
CA TYR A 111 -6.21 -8.41 -5.38
C TYR A 111 -5.74 -7.31 -6.35
N LEU A 112 -5.64 -6.07 -5.87
CA LEU A 112 -5.11 -4.96 -6.68
C LEU A 112 -3.64 -5.16 -7.06
N SER A 113 -2.84 -5.74 -6.16
CA SER A 113 -1.43 -6.09 -6.42
C SER A 113 -1.28 -7.13 -7.53
N LEU A 114 -2.27 -8.00 -7.76
CA LEU A 114 -2.27 -8.92 -8.91
C LEU A 114 -2.45 -8.18 -10.24
N ILE A 115 -3.20 -7.08 -10.26
CA ILE A 115 -3.31 -6.20 -11.44
C ILE A 115 -1.97 -5.46 -11.63
N ASP A 116 -1.38 -4.96 -10.55
CA ASP A 116 -0.06 -4.33 -10.56
C ASP A 116 1.01 -5.27 -11.13
N TYR A 117 1.01 -6.56 -10.74
CA TYR A 117 1.91 -7.55 -11.30
C TYR A 117 1.76 -7.73 -12.82
N LYS A 118 0.51 -7.72 -13.34
CA LYS A 118 0.28 -7.77 -14.80
C LYS A 118 0.82 -6.53 -15.50
N ILE A 119 0.63 -5.34 -14.91
CA ILE A 119 1.18 -4.08 -15.43
C ILE A 119 2.70 -4.15 -15.49
N ILE A 120 3.35 -4.61 -14.41
CA ILE A 120 4.81 -4.76 -14.35
C ILE A 120 5.31 -5.72 -15.43
N ARG A 121 4.68 -6.89 -15.57
CA ARG A 121 5.09 -7.89 -16.55
C ARG A 121 5.04 -7.34 -17.98
N LEU A 122 3.97 -6.64 -18.34
CA LEU A 122 3.84 -6.02 -19.67
C LEU A 122 4.79 -4.83 -19.84
N GLY A 123 4.91 -3.99 -18.82
CA GLY A 123 5.80 -2.83 -18.82
C GLY A 123 7.29 -3.16 -18.87
N LEU A 124 7.71 -4.36 -18.43
CA LEU A 124 9.09 -4.82 -18.59
C LEU A 124 9.33 -5.56 -19.91
N ALA A 125 8.32 -6.24 -20.45
CA ALA A 125 8.45 -7.04 -21.67
C ALA A 125 8.30 -6.20 -22.95
N ASN A 126 7.33 -5.28 -23.01
CA ASN A 126 6.88 -4.62 -24.24
C ASN A 126 6.56 -3.13 -24.02
N ILE A 127 7.57 -2.29 -23.77
CA ILE A 127 7.42 -0.83 -23.60
C ILE A 127 6.82 -0.11 -24.83
N ASN A 128 6.88 -0.76 -26.00
CA ASN A 128 6.38 -0.21 -27.26
C ASN A 128 4.86 -0.42 -27.44
N GLU A 129 4.27 -1.41 -26.77
CA GLU A 129 2.83 -1.71 -26.84
C GLU A 129 2.12 -1.23 -25.58
N VAL A 130 1.72 0.03 -25.62
CA VAL A 130 1.24 0.76 -24.44
C VAL A 130 -0.26 0.53 -24.14
N SER A 131 -1.07 0.25 -25.16
CA SER A 131 -2.54 0.12 -25.00
C SER A 131 -2.97 -0.86 -23.91
N PRO A 132 -2.42 -2.10 -23.84
CA PRO A 132 -2.81 -3.08 -22.82
C PRO A 132 -2.45 -2.63 -21.39
N ILE A 133 -1.37 -1.87 -21.23
CA ILE A 133 -0.95 -1.34 -19.93
C ILE A 133 -1.95 -0.29 -19.45
N ILE A 134 -2.43 0.58 -20.34
CA ILE A 134 -3.43 1.59 -20.01
C ILE A 134 -4.76 0.94 -19.61
N GLU A 135 -5.19 -0.11 -20.29
CA GLU A 135 -6.41 -0.84 -19.93
C GLU A 135 -6.30 -1.43 -18.51
N LEU A 136 -5.16 -2.02 -18.15
CA LEU A 136 -4.93 -2.54 -16.80
C LEU A 136 -4.87 -1.43 -15.75
N ILE A 137 -4.29 -0.28 -16.07
CA ILE A 137 -4.29 0.89 -15.17
C ILE A 137 -5.73 1.38 -14.96
N LYS A 138 -6.54 1.48 -16.02
CA LYS A 138 -7.97 1.83 -15.90
C LYS A 138 -8.73 0.78 -15.08
N GLU A 139 -8.48 -0.51 -15.32
CA GLU A 139 -9.05 -1.60 -14.55
C GLU A 139 -8.73 -1.43 -13.05
N ARG A 140 -7.47 -1.12 -12.73
CA ARG A 140 -7.02 -0.88 -11.35
C ARG A 140 -7.71 0.30 -10.67
N ILE A 141 -7.94 1.40 -11.40
CA ILE A 141 -8.61 2.59 -10.86
C ILE A 141 -10.11 2.32 -10.64
N THR A 142 -10.74 1.63 -11.58
CA THR A 142 -12.20 1.43 -11.60
C THR A 142 -12.64 0.31 -10.67
N LYS A 143 -11.88 -0.80 -10.60
CA LYS A 143 -12.14 -1.88 -9.66
C LYS A 143 -11.79 -1.44 -8.26
N LEU A 144 -12.77 -1.52 -7.36
CA LEU A 144 -12.61 -1.08 -5.97
C LEU A 144 -12.19 0.41 -5.89
N SER A 145 -12.74 1.28 -6.74
CA SER A 145 -12.36 2.70 -6.82
C SER A 145 -12.38 3.41 -5.47
N SER A 146 -13.41 3.16 -4.65
CA SER A 146 -13.54 3.72 -3.29
C SER A 146 -12.53 3.14 -2.29
N PHE A 147 -12.03 1.92 -2.54
CA PHE A 147 -11.10 1.24 -1.65
C PHE A 147 -9.76 2.00 -1.53
N SER A 148 -9.32 2.66 -2.61
CA SER A 148 -8.08 3.46 -2.56
C SER A 148 -8.12 4.56 -1.49
N LEU A 149 -9.27 5.21 -1.30
CA LEU A 149 -9.46 6.21 -0.24
C LEU A 149 -9.59 5.56 1.14
N ILE A 150 -10.37 4.48 1.24
CA ILE A 150 -10.52 3.71 2.48
C ILE A 150 -9.15 3.27 3.00
N GLU A 151 -8.29 2.75 2.12
CA GLU A 151 -6.95 2.31 2.48
C GLU A 151 -6.08 3.46 2.96
N ILE A 152 -6.02 4.58 2.22
CA ILE A 152 -5.25 5.76 2.65
C ILE A 152 -5.67 6.23 4.05
N PHE A 153 -6.97 6.43 4.28
CA PHE A 153 -7.46 6.91 5.57
C PHE A 153 -7.29 5.88 6.70
N SER A 154 -7.48 4.59 6.40
CA SER A 154 -7.29 3.53 7.39
C SER A 154 -5.83 3.44 7.84
N TYR A 155 -4.88 3.56 6.90
CA TYR A 155 -3.45 3.47 7.23
C TYR A 155 -2.89 4.78 7.80
N ILE A 156 -3.43 5.95 7.47
CA ILE A 156 -3.17 7.19 8.23
C ILE A 156 -3.66 7.03 9.68
N SER A 157 -4.82 6.39 9.89
CA SER A 157 -5.34 6.12 11.23
C SER A 157 -4.42 5.20 12.04
N ILE A 158 -3.71 4.25 11.39
CA ILE A 158 -2.68 3.42 12.05
C ILE A 158 -1.59 4.32 12.65
N ILE A 159 -1.15 5.38 11.96
CA ILE A 159 -0.14 6.32 12.49
C ILE A 159 -0.65 6.95 13.78
N ILE A 160 -1.89 7.43 13.78
CA ILE A 160 -2.54 8.04 14.96
C ILE A 160 -2.61 7.02 16.10
N LEU A 161 -3.05 5.79 15.82
CA LEU A 161 -3.14 4.71 16.82
C LEU A 161 -1.77 4.35 17.41
N VAL A 162 -0.70 4.34 16.62
CA VAL A 162 0.67 4.06 17.10
C VAL A 162 1.22 5.20 17.96
N LEU A 163 0.93 6.46 17.60
CA LEU A 163 1.41 7.63 18.33
C LEU A 163 0.72 7.80 19.68
N PHE A 164 -0.62 7.78 19.69
CA PHE A 164 -1.40 8.05 20.90
C PHE A 164 -1.65 6.78 21.75
N LYS A 165 -1.59 5.59 21.13
CA LYS A 165 -1.87 4.29 21.77
C LYS A 165 -3.16 4.31 22.60
N PRO A 166 -4.29 4.78 22.04
CA PRO A 166 -5.54 4.81 22.77
C PRO A 166 -5.95 3.38 23.17
N LEU A 167 -6.77 3.23 24.20
CA LEU A 167 -7.29 1.92 24.64
C LEU A 167 -6.20 0.94 25.13
N GLN A 168 -5.00 1.42 25.44
CA GLN A 168 -4.06 0.65 26.22
C GLN A 168 -4.62 0.52 27.64
N LYS A 169 -4.91 -0.71 28.08
CA LYS A 169 -5.33 -0.91 29.47
C LYS A 169 -4.19 -0.50 30.40
N SER A 170 -4.39 0.61 31.11
CA SER A 170 -3.58 0.94 32.27
C SER A 170 -3.83 -0.15 33.32
N ASN A 171 -2.79 -0.59 34.00
CA ASN A 171 -2.96 -1.37 35.22
C ASN A 171 -3.46 -0.41 36.30
N GLU A 172 -4.72 -0.01 36.23
CA GLU A 172 -5.43 0.47 37.41
C GLU A 172 -5.94 -0.78 38.12
N ASN A 173 -5.19 -1.15 39.17
CA ASN A 173 -5.45 -2.12 40.24
C ASN A 173 -6.29 -3.35 39.89
#